data_AF-A0A3B8ZF20-F1
#
_entry.id   AF-A0A3B8ZF20-F1
#
_cell.length_a   1.000
_cell.length_b   1.000
_cell.length_c   1.000
_cell.angle_alpha   90.00
_cell.angle_beta   90.00
_cell.angle_gamma   90.00
#
_symmetry.space_group_name_H-M   'P 1'
#
loop_
_entity.id
_entity.type
_entity.pdbx_description
1 polymer ?
#
loop_
_entity_poly.entity_id
_entity_poly.type
_entity_poly.pdbx_seq_one_letter_code
_entity_poly.pdbx_strand_id
1 'polypeptide(L)'
;QSVFLTNDFDDSLEGFDTGRYIPCLRTDDLVFHLNQSSVVNRLQACSGIGLSQLSDLRQSLSQRFEHFTSRGAKACAISLPPWFSPEPVSDVAAQQALSSLLANPNTTTLDDQKRLSYWVFWQLAENCSRCHLPFDLMIGVNRRVYPYGVFQGQDLYDSRLSLIQYAQLFNAFPTVTFPISVLASVTNQELASYSWIFPNVVCHGHWCYSNTPSFIRCDLQARMEAVPRNNLI
;
A
#
# COMPACT_ATOMS: atom_id res chain seq x y z
N GLN A 1 5.62 12.27 22.77
CA GLN A 1 5.49 12.39 21.31
C GLN A 1 5.89 11.04 20.73
N SER A 2 5.05 10.45 19.89
CA SER A 2 5.29 9.16 19.24
C SER A 2 5.54 9.37 17.74
N VAL A 3 6.18 8.40 17.10
CA VAL A 3 6.53 8.41 15.67
C VAL A 3 6.02 7.11 15.06
N PHE A 4 5.31 7.20 13.94
CA PHE A 4 4.90 6.04 13.16
C PHE A 4 6.08 5.61 12.29
N LEU A 5 6.44 4.35 12.37
CA LEU A 5 7.47 3.72 11.54
C LEU A 5 6.84 3.21 10.23
N THR A 6 7.67 2.70 9.34
CA THR A 6 7.24 1.94 8.18
C THR A 6 8.14 0.73 8.10
N ASN A 7 7.72 -0.35 8.77
CA ASN A 7 8.53 -1.54 8.98
C ASN A 7 8.33 -2.51 7.82
N ASP A 8 9.43 -3.13 7.38
CA ASP A 8 9.35 -4.22 6.42
C ASP A 8 8.52 -5.38 6.99
N PHE A 9 7.86 -6.13 6.11
CA PHE A 9 6.87 -7.12 6.53
C PHE A 9 7.45 -8.22 7.43
N ASP A 10 8.75 -8.48 7.41
CA ASP A 10 9.45 -9.51 8.20
C ASP A 10 10.15 -8.97 9.45
N ASP A 11 9.96 -7.68 9.79
CA ASP A 11 10.50 -7.10 11.02
C ASP A 11 9.95 -7.83 12.27
N SER A 12 10.86 -8.14 13.20
CA SER A 12 10.53 -8.73 14.50
C SER A 12 9.70 -7.80 15.38
N LEU A 13 9.83 -6.48 15.19
CA LEU A 13 9.25 -5.43 16.04
C LEU A 13 9.72 -5.52 17.49
N GLU A 14 10.95 -5.95 17.70
CA GLU A 14 11.61 -6.08 19.00
C GLU A 14 12.81 -5.12 19.11
N GLY A 15 13.27 -4.90 20.34
CA GLY A 15 14.42 -4.02 20.60
C GLY A 15 14.12 -2.53 20.61
N PHE A 16 12.85 -2.13 20.55
CA PHE A 16 12.40 -0.73 20.71
C PHE A 16 11.03 -0.62 21.41
N ASP A 17 10.73 0.58 21.91
CA ASP A 17 9.45 0.90 22.54
C ASP A 17 8.37 1.15 21.48
N THR A 18 7.44 0.22 21.31
CA THR A 18 6.35 0.32 20.31
C THR A 18 5.27 1.35 20.66
N GLY A 19 5.25 1.87 21.89
CA GLY A 19 4.42 3.02 22.27
C GLY A 19 5.00 4.35 21.81
N ARG A 20 6.33 4.44 21.69
CA ARG A 20 7.04 5.61 21.16
C ARG A 20 7.28 5.51 19.65
N TYR A 21 7.70 4.35 19.16
CA TYR A 21 7.96 4.06 17.75
C TYR A 21 6.92 3.05 17.27
N ILE A 22 5.80 3.58 16.80
CA ILE A 22 4.60 2.82 16.51
C ILE A 22 4.77 2.07 15.18
N PRO A 23 4.65 0.74 15.14
CA PRO A 23 4.81 0.00 13.90
C PRO A 23 3.73 0.29 12.87
N CYS A 24 4.12 0.32 11.60
CA CYS A 24 3.20 0.21 10.46
C CYS A 24 3.70 -0.86 9.50
N LEU A 25 2.79 -1.70 9.02
CA LEU A 25 3.13 -2.77 8.09
C LEU A 25 3.32 -2.20 6.68
N ARG A 26 4.57 -2.20 6.20
CA ARG A 26 4.88 -1.89 4.80
C ARG A 26 4.55 -3.07 3.91
N THR A 27 3.82 -2.84 2.83
CA THR A 27 3.31 -3.92 1.97
C THR A 27 3.82 -3.91 0.53
N ASP A 28 4.70 -2.97 0.15
CA ASP A 28 5.22 -2.85 -1.22
C ASP A 28 5.79 -4.18 -1.76
N ASP A 29 6.65 -4.84 -0.98
CA ASP A 29 7.29 -6.10 -1.39
C ASP A 29 6.26 -7.23 -1.61
N LEU A 30 5.28 -7.32 -0.72
CA LEU A 30 4.23 -8.35 -0.78
C LEU A 30 3.33 -8.16 -2.00
N VAL A 31 3.05 -6.91 -2.38
CA VAL A 31 2.19 -6.61 -3.54
C VAL A 31 2.97 -6.74 -4.85
N PHE A 32 4.18 -6.19 -4.94
CA PHE A 32 4.84 -6.00 -6.23
C PHE A 32 6.05 -6.92 -6.49
N HIS A 33 6.52 -7.66 -5.48
CA HIS A 33 7.83 -8.33 -5.55
C HIS A 33 7.80 -9.81 -5.18
N LEU A 34 6.64 -10.47 -5.19
CA LEU A 34 6.55 -11.93 -5.00
C LEU A 34 7.26 -12.73 -6.11
N ASN A 35 7.53 -12.15 -7.27
CA ASN A 35 8.36 -12.78 -8.30
C ASN A 35 9.85 -12.88 -7.92
N GLN A 36 10.27 -12.21 -6.84
CA GLN A 36 11.62 -12.31 -6.29
C GLN A 36 11.66 -13.42 -5.24
N SER A 37 12.49 -14.43 -5.46
CA SER A 37 12.65 -15.54 -4.50
C SER A 37 13.07 -15.07 -3.11
N SER A 38 13.81 -13.96 -3.00
CA SER A 38 14.16 -13.36 -1.71
C SER A 38 12.95 -12.92 -0.90
N VAL A 39 11.93 -12.34 -1.54
CA VAL A 39 10.69 -11.90 -0.86
C VAL A 39 9.87 -13.11 -0.43
N VAL A 40 9.73 -14.11 -1.31
CA VAL A 40 9.04 -15.37 -0.99
C VAL A 40 9.70 -16.08 0.20
N ASN A 41 11.03 -16.22 0.17
CA ASN A 41 11.78 -16.85 1.25
C ASN A 41 11.63 -16.10 2.58
N ARG A 42 11.70 -14.76 2.57
CA ARG A 42 11.46 -13.92 3.77
C ARG A 42 10.05 -14.11 4.31
N LEU A 43 9.05 -14.13 3.42
CA LEU A 43 7.65 -14.34 3.82
C LEU A 43 7.47 -15.71 4.48
N GLN A 44 7.94 -16.79 3.85
CA GLN A 44 7.87 -18.14 4.41
C GLN A 44 8.60 -18.25 5.76
N ALA A 45 9.78 -17.64 5.87
CA ALA A 45 10.57 -17.68 7.10
C ALA A 45 9.87 -16.94 8.25
N CYS A 46 9.33 -15.75 8.01
CA CYS A 46 8.70 -14.94 9.05
C CYS A 46 7.27 -15.40 9.39
N SER A 47 6.55 -16.02 8.45
CA SER A 47 5.21 -16.57 8.68
C SER A 47 5.22 -18.00 9.21
N GLY A 48 6.31 -18.74 9.00
CA GLY A 48 6.40 -20.18 9.29
C GLY A 48 5.55 -21.06 8.37
N ILE A 49 5.05 -20.50 7.25
CA ILE A 49 4.13 -21.17 6.33
C ILE A 49 4.83 -21.40 4.98
N GLY A 50 4.81 -22.64 4.51
CA GLY A 50 5.29 -22.99 3.17
C GLY A 50 4.37 -22.45 2.08
N LEU A 51 4.91 -21.85 1.02
CA LEU A 51 4.10 -21.24 -0.05
C LEU A 51 3.95 -22.21 -1.24
N SER A 52 2.87 -22.99 -1.26
CA SER A 52 2.59 -23.97 -2.32
C SER A 52 1.27 -23.73 -3.05
N GLN A 53 0.30 -23.12 -2.36
CA GLN A 53 -1.04 -22.84 -2.86
C GLN A 53 -1.52 -21.48 -2.37
N LEU A 54 -2.61 -20.98 -2.95
CA LEU A 54 -3.14 -19.64 -2.66
C LEU A 54 -3.60 -19.49 -1.21
N SER A 55 -4.11 -20.56 -0.60
CA SER A 55 -4.46 -20.55 0.83
C SER A 55 -3.26 -20.29 1.73
N ASP A 56 -2.08 -20.80 1.37
CA ASP A 56 -0.85 -20.58 2.12
C ASP A 56 -0.42 -19.10 2.05
N LEU A 57 -0.60 -18.48 0.88
CA LEU A 57 -0.35 -17.04 0.71
C LEU A 57 -1.32 -16.24 1.58
N ARG A 58 -2.62 -16.55 1.51
CA ARG A 58 -3.67 -15.90 2.32
C ARG A 58 -3.36 -16.00 3.82
N GLN A 59 -2.96 -17.18 4.27
CA GLN A 59 -2.61 -17.43 5.67
C GLN A 59 -1.33 -16.70 6.06
N SER A 60 -0.32 -16.67 5.20
CA SER A 60 0.93 -15.93 5.45
C SER A 60 0.68 -14.44 5.60
N LEU A 61 -0.14 -13.84 4.73
CA LEU A 61 -0.54 -12.42 4.83
C LEU A 61 -1.29 -12.16 6.14
N SER A 62 -2.25 -13.02 6.48
CA SER A 62 -3.01 -12.91 7.74
C SER A 62 -2.12 -13.00 8.98
N GLN A 63 -1.16 -13.92 8.97
CA GLN A 63 -0.20 -14.08 10.06
C GLN A 63 0.66 -12.83 10.24
N ARG A 64 1.04 -12.12 9.15
CA ARG A 64 1.77 -10.85 9.27
C ARG A 64 0.93 -9.80 9.98
N PHE A 65 -0.37 -9.70 9.69
CA PHE A 65 -1.26 -8.81 10.43
C PHE A 65 -1.37 -9.18 11.90
N GLU A 66 -1.49 -10.46 12.23
CA GLU A 66 -1.53 -10.94 13.62
C GLU A 66 -0.25 -10.55 14.37
N HIS A 67 0.92 -10.77 13.77
CA HIS A 67 2.21 -10.36 14.34
C HIS A 67 2.26 -8.84 14.59
N PHE A 68 1.97 -8.03 13.58
CA PHE A 68 2.04 -6.57 13.68
C PHE A 68 1.03 -6.01 14.69
N THR A 69 -0.22 -6.48 14.66
CA THR A 69 -1.26 -6.02 15.59
C THR A 69 -0.97 -6.43 17.03
N SER A 70 -0.43 -7.63 17.26
CA SER A 70 0.01 -8.08 18.60
C SER A 70 1.13 -7.21 19.19
N ARG A 71 1.88 -6.50 18.33
CA ARG A 71 2.96 -5.57 18.70
C ARG A 71 2.54 -4.10 18.66
N GLY A 72 1.25 -3.82 18.53
CA GLY A 72 0.69 -2.47 18.63
C GLY A 72 0.72 -1.66 17.34
N ALA A 73 0.85 -2.32 16.18
CA ALA A 73 0.80 -1.62 14.89
C ALA A 73 -0.50 -0.82 14.72
N LYS A 74 -0.40 0.32 14.02
CA LYS A 74 -1.52 1.26 13.86
C LYS A 74 -1.94 1.53 12.42
N ALA A 75 -1.19 1.05 11.43
CA ALA A 75 -1.56 1.19 10.02
C ALA A 75 -0.86 0.13 9.15
N CYS A 76 -1.38 -0.03 7.94
CA CYS A 76 -0.64 -0.56 6.81
C CYS A 76 -0.26 0.60 5.87
N ALA A 77 0.84 0.48 5.14
CA ALA A 77 1.27 1.49 4.19
C ALA A 77 1.80 0.87 2.90
N ILE A 78 1.57 1.56 1.78
CA ILE A 78 2.05 1.16 0.46
C ILE A 78 2.28 2.36 -0.45
N SER A 79 3.34 2.31 -1.26
CA SER A 79 3.50 3.22 -2.41
C SER A 79 3.03 2.56 -3.69
N LEU A 80 2.16 3.24 -4.44
CA LEU A 80 1.47 2.69 -5.59
C LEU A 80 1.89 3.41 -6.88
N PRO A 81 2.14 2.69 -7.98
CA PRO A 81 2.45 3.32 -9.25
C PRO A 81 1.21 3.89 -9.95
N PRO A 82 1.35 4.88 -10.84
CA PRO A 82 0.25 5.53 -11.55
C PRO A 82 -0.68 4.60 -12.32
N TRP A 83 -0.15 3.47 -12.81
CA TRP A 83 -0.90 2.47 -13.59
C TRP A 83 -1.75 1.52 -12.72
N PHE A 84 -1.57 1.53 -11.40
CA PHE A 84 -2.23 0.58 -10.52
C PHE A 84 -3.71 0.94 -10.36
N SER A 85 -4.57 0.01 -10.77
CA SER A 85 -6.03 0.12 -10.70
C SER A 85 -6.54 -1.16 -10.04
N PRO A 86 -6.69 -1.17 -8.70
CA PRO A 86 -6.86 -2.42 -7.99
C PRO A 86 -8.29 -2.91 -8.16
N GLU A 87 -8.41 -4.07 -8.81
CA GLU A 87 -9.65 -4.76 -9.11
C GLU A 87 -9.68 -6.11 -8.37
N PRO A 88 -10.86 -6.61 -7.96
CA PRO A 88 -10.96 -7.93 -7.34
C PRO A 88 -10.58 -9.00 -8.36
N VAL A 89 -9.71 -9.92 -7.94
CA VAL A 89 -9.27 -11.08 -8.73
C VAL A 89 -9.85 -12.34 -8.09
N SER A 90 -10.41 -13.24 -8.90
CA SER A 90 -10.93 -14.51 -8.38
C SER A 90 -9.79 -15.41 -7.89
N ASP A 91 -10.08 -16.22 -6.87
CA ASP A 91 -9.10 -17.18 -6.34
C ASP A 91 -8.59 -18.17 -7.39
N VAL A 92 -9.43 -18.55 -8.36
CA VAL A 92 -9.01 -19.43 -9.47
C VAL A 92 -7.93 -18.74 -10.32
N ALA A 93 -8.14 -17.48 -10.70
CA ALA A 93 -7.18 -16.73 -11.50
C ALA A 93 -5.89 -16.44 -10.72
N ALA A 94 -6.01 -16.10 -9.44
CA ALA A 94 -4.86 -15.87 -8.56
C ALA A 94 -4.05 -17.15 -8.31
N GLN A 95 -4.71 -18.29 -8.12
CA GLN A 95 -4.04 -19.59 -7.98
C GLN A 95 -3.25 -19.97 -9.24
N GLN A 96 -3.81 -19.74 -10.43
CA GLN A 96 -3.10 -19.98 -11.69
C GLN A 96 -1.85 -19.10 -11.80
N ALA A 97 -1.97 -17.81 -11.49
CA ALA A 97 -0.84 -16.89 -11.51
C ALA A 97 0.23 -17.26 -10.47
N LEU A 98 -0.17 -17.69 -9.27
CA LEU A 98 0.75 -18.17 -8.22
C LEU A 98 1.46 -19.44 -8.66
N SER A 99 0.76 -20.41 -9.25
CA SER A 99 1.36 -21.64 -9.76
C SER A 99 2.39 -21.35 -10.86
N SER A 100 2.10 -20.43 -11.78
CA SER A 100 3.06 -19.98 -12.79
C SER A 100 4.32 -19.37 -12.16
N LEU A 101 4.15 -18.56 -11.12
CA LEU A 101 5.24 -17.93 -10.38
C LEU A 101 6.11 -18.96 -9.66
N LEU A 102 5.50 -19.91 -8.95
CA LEU A 102 6.22 -20.93 -8.19
C LEU A 102 6.94 -21.93 -9.11
N ALA A 103 6.38 -22.23 -10.29
CA ALA A 103 7.00 -23.14 -11.25
C ALA A 103 8.27 -22.53 -11.86
N ASN A 104 8.23 -21.27 -12.29
CA ASN A 104 9.40 -20.54 -12.74
C ASN A 104 9.19 -19.01 -12.67
N PRO A 105 9.81 -18.33 -11.69
CA PRO A 105 9.64 -16.88 -11.52
C PRO A 105 10.06 -16.07 -12.76
N ASN A 106 11.05 -16.55 -13.52
CA ASN A 106 11.59 -15.84 -14.68
C ASN A 106 10.66 -15.86 -15.90
N THR A 107 9.66 -16.75 -15.93
CA THR A 107 8.69 -16.86 -17.03
C THR A 107 7.31 -16.34 -16.67
N THR A 108 7.14 -15.77 -15.48
CA THR A 108 5.85 -15.22 -15.05
C THR A 108 5.49 -14.01 -15.90
N THR A 109 4.34 -14.07 -16.56
CA THR A 109 3.87 -12.99 -17.42
C THR A 109 3.59 -11.72 -16.60
N LEU A 110 3.67 -10.54 -17.24
CA LEU A 110 3.30 -9.29 -16.58
C LEU A 110 1.83 -9.29 -16.13
N ASP A 111 0.95 -9.97 -16.86
CA ASP A 111 -0.47 -10.09 -16.51
C ASP A 111 -0.66 -10.96 -15.26
N ASP A 112 0.08 -12.07 -15.13
CA ASP A 112 0.04 -12.89 -13.92
C ASP A 112 0.61 -12.15 -12.71
N GLN A 113 1.70 -11.39 -12.89
CA GLN A 113 2.25 -10.54 -11.83
C GLN A 113 1.22 -9.48 -11.39
N LYS A 114 0.53 -8.84 -12.34
CA LYS A 114 -0.55 -7.88 -12.03
C LYS A 114 -1.72 -8.53 -11.31
N ARG A 115 -2.18 -9.70 -11.76
CA ARG A 115 -3.26 -10.46 -11.10
C ARG A 115 -2.90 -10.78 -9.65
N LEU A 116 -1.68 -11.24 -9.39
CA LEU A 116 -1.21 -11.48 -8.03
C LEU A 116 -1.11 -10.19 -7.23
N SER A 117 -0.59 -9.11 -7.82
CA SER A 117 -0.51 -7.81 -7.13
C SER A 117 -1.88 -7.34 -6.68
N TYR A 118 -2.88 -7.41 -7.56
CA TYR A 118 -4.26 -7.04 -7.24
C TYR A 118 -4.88 -7.95 -6.20
N TRP A 119 -4.73 -9.27 -6.34
CA TRP A 119 -5.24 -10.22 -5.36
C TRP A 119 -4.62 -10.00 -3.97
N VAL A 120 -3.29 -9.84 -3.89
CA VAL A 120 -2.59 -9.57 -2.62
C VAL A 120 -3.05 -8.24 -2.03
N PHE A 121 -3.13 -7.18 -2.84
CA PHE A 121 -3.60 -5.88 -2.38
C PHE A 121 -5.03 -5.95 -1.80
N TRP A 122 -5.93 -6.69 -2.44
CA TRP A 122 -7.29 -6.93 -1.94
C TRP A 122 -7.28 -7.72 -0.62
N GLN A 123 -6.44 -8.75 -0.52
CA GLN A 123 -6.27 -9.49 0.73
C GLN A 123 -5.73 -8.61 1.86
N LEU A 124 -4.82 -7.68 1.58
CA LEU A 124 -4.33 -6.72 2.56
C LEU A 124 -5.45 -5.78 3.02
N ALA A 125 -6.31 -5.32 2.12
CA ALA A 125 -7.48 -4.51 2.49
C ALA A 125 -8.51 -5.29 3.32
N GLU A 126 -8.77 -6.56 3.01
CA GLU A 126 -9.59 -7.47 3.83
C GLU A 126 -9.01 -7.63 5.25
N ASN A 127 -7.69 -7.78 5.34
CA ASN A 127 -7.00 -7.85 6.63
C ASN A 127 -7.06 -6.53 7.41
N CYS A 128 -6.90 -5.38 6.74
CA CYS A 128 -7.09 -4.06 7.35
C CYS A 128 -8.50 -3.93 7.94
N SER A 129 -9.52 -4.37 7.19
CA SER A 129 -10.91 -4.39 7.66
C SER A 129 -11.07 -5.25 8.91
N ARG A 130 -10.55 -6.49 8.89
CA ARG A 130 -10.63 -7.43 10.02
C ARG A 130 -9.91 -6.93 11.26
N CYS A 131 -8.73 -6.33 11.07
CA CYS A 131 -7.86 -5.86 12.15
C CYS A 131 -8.15 -4.41 12.57
N HIS A 132 -9.11 -3.73 11.94
CA HIS A 132 -9.46 -2.33 12.19
C HIS A 132 -8.26 -1.39 12.03
N LEU A 133 -7.44 -1.64 11.01
CA LEU A 133 -6.29 -0.80 10.66
C LEU A 133 -6.64 0.09 9.46
N PRO A 134 -6.23 1.37 9.46
CA PRO A 134 -6.18 2.16 8.24
C PRO A 134 -5.13 1.59 7.28
N PHE A 135 -5.34 1.85 5.98
CA PHE A 135 -4.41 1.47 4.93
C PHE A 135 -3.95 2.71 4.16
N ASP A 136 -2.76 3.20 4.48
CA ASP A 136 -2.16 4.39 3.91
C ASP A 136 -1.73 4.14 2.46
N LEU A 137 -2.23 4.97 1.54
CA LEU A 137 -1.97 4.87 0.11
C LEU A 137 -1.14 6.07 -0.36
N MET A 138 0.12 5.84 -0.71
CA MET A 138 1.00 6.84 -1.32
C MET A 138 1.00 6.65 -2.84
N ILE A 139 0.18 7.43 -3.55
CA ILE A 139 -0.18 7.15 -4.95
C ILE A 139 0.64 8.02 -5.92
N GLY A 140 1.28 7.37 -6.89
CA GLY A 140 1.80 7.99 -8.10
C GLY A 140 3.29 7.78 -8.41
N VAL A 141 4.01 6.91 -7.68
CA VAL A 141 5.46 6.76 -7.89
C VAL A 141 5.82 5.79 -9.01
N ASN A 142 6.71 6.21 -9.90
CA ASN A 142 7.42 5.32 -10.81
C ASN A 142 8.82 5.08 -10.26
N ARG A 143 9.15 3.81 -9.98
CA ARG A 143 10.47 3.44 -9.48
C ARG A 143 11.51 3.46 -10.59
N ARG A 144 12.74 3.88 -10.28
CA ARG A 144 13.91 3.85 -11.17
C ARG A 144 13.70 4.51 -12.54
N VAL A 145 12.99 5.64 -12.59
CA VAL A 145 12.88 6.46 -13.81
C VAL A 145 14.23 6.99 -14.26
N TYR A 146 15.14 7.27 -13.30
CA TYR A 146 16.54 7.58 -13.57
C TYR A 146 17.46 6.49 -13.00
N PRO A 147 17.76 5.40 -13.76
CA PRO A 147 18.47 4.23 -13.25
C PRO A 147 19.90 4.49 -12.75
N TYR A 148 20.54 5.55 -13.26
CA TYR A 148 21.91 5.95 -12.90
C TYR A 148 21.96 7.00 -11.78
N GLY A 149 20.81 7.34 -11.19
CA GLY A 149 20.75 8.24 -10.05
C GLY A 149 21.44 7.68 -8.81
N VAL A 150 21.67 8.55 -7.84
CA VAL A 150 22.25 8.19 -6.54
C VAL A 150 21.35 7.22 -5.78
N PHE A 151 21.89 6.58 -4.74
CA PHE A 151 21.11 5.73 -3.84
C PHE A 151 19.87 6.47 -3.33
N GLN A 152 18.68 5.86 -3.47
CA GLN A 152 17.36 6.42 -3.16
C GLN A 152 16.96 7.70 -3.94
N GLY A 153 17.70 8.09 -4.98
CA GLY A 153 17.45 9.26 -5.82
C GLY A 153 17.18 8.91 -7.29
N GLN A 154 16.39 7.86 -7.52
CA GLN A 154 16.15 7.30 -8.87
C GLN A 154 14.67 7.31 -9.31
N ASP A 155 13.76 7.55 -8.36
CA ASP A 155 12.32 7.47 -8.60
C ASP A 155 11.82 8.83 -9.10
N LEU A 156 10.73 8.83 -9.89
CA LEU A 156 9.98 10.01 -10.29
C LEU A 156 8.50 9.61 -10.39
N TYR A 157 7.68 10.35 -11.15
CA TYR A 157 6.27 10.08 -11.30
C TYR A 157 5.75 10.43 -12.69
N ASP A 158 4.62 9.83 -13.05
CA ASP A 158 3.77 10.25 -14.16
C ASP A 158 2.48 10.82 -13.55
N SER A 159 2.19 12.09 -13.82
CA SER A 159 1.03 12.78 -13.24
C SER A 159 -0.30 12.36 -13.87
N ARG A 160 -0.28 11.53 -14.92
CA ARG A 160 -1.48 11.04 -15.62
C ARG A 160 -2.11 9.87 -14.87
N LEU A 161 -2.67 10.15 -13.69
CA LEU A 161 -3.44 9.20 -12.90
C LEU A 161 -4.70 9.87 -12.37
N SER A 162 -5.66 9.05 -11.97
CA SER A 162 -6.87 9.51 -11.28
C SER A 162 -7.25 8.55 -10.15
N LEU A 163 -7.80 9.10 -9.06
CA LEU A 163 -8.37 8.34 -7.95
C LEU A 163 -9.60 7.51 -8.35
N ILE A 164 -10.19 7.74 -9.54
CA ILE A 164 -11.30 6.91 -10.05
C ILE A 164 -10.89 5.45 -10.23
N GLN A 165 -9.61 5.18 -10.47
CA GLN A 165 -9.04 3.83 -10.55
C GLN A 165 -9.20 3.05 -9.24
N TYR A 166 -9.38 3.76 -8.12
CA TYR A 166 -9.55 3.20 -6.77
C TYR A 166 -11.02 3.19 -6.32
N ALA A 167 -11.96 3.64 -7.15
CA ALA A 167 -13.37 3.73 -6.77
C ALA A 167 -13.93 2.38 -6.30
N GLN A 168 -13.54 1.27 -6.95
CA GLN A 168 -14.00 -0.06 -6.54
C GLN A 168 -13.46 -0.47 -5.16
N LEU A 169 -12.21 -0.11 -4.84
CA LEU A 169 -11.61 -0.33 -3.52
C LEU A 169 -12.39 0.42 -2.44
N PHE A 170 -12.61 1.72 -2.63
CA PHE A 170 -13.28 2.55 -1.62
C PHE A 170 -14.72 2.10 -1.37
N ASN A 171 -15.43 1.64 -2.41
CA ASN A 171 -16.77 1.08 -2.27
C ASN A 171 -16.77 -0.31 -1.58
N ALA A 172 -15.78 -1.16 -1.86
CA ALA A 172 -15.72 -2.51 -1.33
C ALA A 172 -15.35 -2.58 0.16
N PHE A 173 -14.61 -1.58 0.67
CA PHE A 173 -14.11 -1.56 2.05
C PHE A 173 -14.56 -0.31 2.83
N PRO A 174 -15.86 -0.14 3.08
CA PRO A 174 -16.39 1.05 3.76
C PRO A 174 -15.90 1.18 5.22
N THR A 175 -15.43 0.09 5.83
CA THR A 175 -14.91 0.04 7.21
C THR A 175 -13.41 0.31 7.31
N VAL A 176 -12.68 0.33 6.19
CA VAL A 176 -11.24 0.62 6.17
C VAL A 176 -11.05 2.08 5.85
N THR A 177 -10.40 2.83 6.74
CA THR A 177 -9.98 4.21 6.41
C THR A 177 -8.75 4.15 5.50
N PHE A 178 -8.76 4.92 4.43
CA PHE A 178 -7.65 5.09 3.50
C PHE A 178 -7.09 6.51 3.63
N PRO A 179 -6.03 6.73 4.43
CA PRO A 179 -5.24 7.95 4.38
C PRO A 179 -4.45 8.00 3.07
N ILE A 180 -4.76 8.97 2.21
CA ILE A 180 -4.17 9.06 0.87
C ILE A 180 -3.24 10.26 0.79
N SER A 181 -2.02 10.00 0.32
CA SER A 181 -1.10 11.02 -0.16
C SER A 181 -0.92 10.89 -1.66
N VAL A 182 -1.09 11.98 -2.40
CA VAL A 182 -0.83 12.02 -3.85
C VAL A 182 0.54 12.64 -4.13
N LEU A 183 1.30 12.05 -5.06
CA LEU A 183 2.66 12.50 -5.37
C LEU A 183 2.68 13.80 -6.17
N ALA A 184 1.71 13.97 -7.08
CA ALA A 184 1.56 15.13 -7.93
C ALA A 184 0.47 16.07 -7.36
N SER A 185 0.83 17.33 -7.08
CA SER A 185 -0.12 18.35 -6.58
C SER A 185 -1.31 18.58 -7.53
N VAL A 186 -1.17 18.31 -8.83
CA VAL A 186 -2.30 18.40 -9.79
C VAL A 186 -3.47 17.47 -9.41
N THR A 187 -3.20 16.37 -8.71
CA THR A 187 -4.20 15.41 -8.23
C THR A 187 -4.82 15.85 -6.89
N ASN A 188 -4.32 16.90 -6.24
CA ASN A 188 -4.80 17.33 -4.92
C ASN A 188 -6.29 17.70 -4.92
N GLN A 189 -6.77 18.38 -5.96
CA GLN A 189 -8.19 18.73 -6.06
C GLN A 189 -9.07 17.49 -6.16
N GLU A 190 -8.59 16.45 -6.84
CA GLU A 190 -9.30 15.17 -6.90
C GLU A 190 -9.30 14.50 -5.52
N LEU A 191 -8.16 14.47 -4.82
CA LEU A 191 -8.09 13.97 -3.45
C LEU A 191 -9.06 14.69 -2.51
N ALA A 192 -9.13 16.02 -2.58
CA ALA A 192 -10.08 16.81 -1.78
C ALA A 192 -11.53 16.42 -2.12
N SER A 193 -11.86 16.27 -3.40
CA SER A 193 -13.19 15.84 -3.85
C SER A 193 -13.54 14.43 -3.35
N TYR A 194 -12.62 13.47 -3.44
CA TYR A 194 -12.84 12.11 -2.94
C TYR A 194 -12.96 12.07 -1.43
N SER A 195 -12.16 12.86 -0.69
CA SER A 195 -12.25 12.93 0.77
C SER A 195 -13.50 13.66 1.28
N TRP A 196 -14.07 14.54 0.45
CA TRP A 196 -15.39 15.13 0.71
C TRP A 196 -16.52 14.10 0.54
N ILE A 197 -16.44 13.24 -0.49
CA ILE A 197 -17.53 12.34 -0.86
C ILE A 197 -17.46 10.96 -0.19
N PHE A 198 -16.30 10.31 -0.20
CA PHE A 198 -16.11 8.98 0.38
C PHE A 198 -15.78 9.10 1.87
N PRO A 199 -16.61 8.53 2.78
CA PRO A 199 -16.37 8.63 4.23
C PRO A 199 -15.07 8.00 4.68
N ASN A 200 -14.56 7.04 3.90
CA ASN A 200 -13.36 6.28 4.19
C ASN A 200 -12.12 6.79 3.46
N VAL A 201 -12.19 7.91 2.73
CA VAL A 201 -11.03 8.55 2.10
C VAL A 201 -10.64 9.79 2.88
N VAL A 202 -9.37 9.85 3.29
CA VAL A 202 -8.84 10.91 4.15
C VAL A 202 -7.62 11.54 3.49
N CYS A 203 -7.55 12.87 3.46
CA CYS A 203 -6.35 13.55 2.99
C CYS A 203 -5.22 13.35 4.01
N HIS A 204 -4.07 12.82 3.56
CA HIS A 204 -2.93 12.52 4.43
C HIS A 204 -1.67 13.27 3.99
N GLY A 205 -1.32 14.35 4.70
CA GLY A 205 -0.08 15.11 4.52
C GLY A 205 0.22 15.62 3.09
N HIS A 206 1.49 15.92 2.84
CA HIS A 206 2.02 16.31 1.52
C HIS A 206 3.27 15.48 1.23
N TRP A 207 3.26 14.71 0.15
CA TRP A 207 4.24 13.63 -0.05
C TRP A 207 5.35 13.98 -1.04
N CYS A 208 6.59 13.70 -0.64
CA CYS A 208 7.79 13.71 -1.47
C CYS A 208 7.93 14.99 -2.31
N TYR A 209 7.80 14.95 -3.64
CA TYR A 209 7.97 16.12 -4.52
C TYR A 209 6.95 17.24 -4.26
N SER A 210 5.77 16.90 -3.75
CA SER A 210 4.75 17.88 -3.36
C SER A 210 4.98 18.46 -1.97
N ASN A 211 5.97 17.97 -1.21
CA ASN A 211 6.34 18.48 0.10
C ASN A 211 7.25 19.72 0.01
N THR A 212 6.79 20.75 -0.71
CA THR A 212 7.46 22.05 -0.82
C THR A 212 6.49 23.17 -0.42
N PRO A 213 6.96 24.31 0.10
CA PRO A 213 6.07 25.37 0.60
C PRO A 213 5.05 25.89 -0.42
N SER A 214 5.40 25.89 -1.71
CA SER A 214 4.51 26.35 -2.78
C SER A 214 3.31 25.43 -2.98
N PHE A 215 3.55 24.12 -3.07
CA PHE A 215 2.47 23.14 -3.22
C PHE A 215 1.69 22.95 -1.93
N ILE A 216 2.37 22.84 -0.78
CA ILE A 216 1.73 22.70 0.54
C ILE A 216 0.71 23.82 0.76
N ARG A 217 1.09 25.08 0.51
CA ARG A 217 0.19 26.22 0.72
C ARG A 217 -1.08 26.11 -0.12
N CYS A 218 -0.92 25.83 -1.42
CA CYS A 218 -2.06 25.74 -2.34
C CYS A 218 -2.95 24.54 -2.01
N ASP A 219 -2.33 23.37 -1.81
CA ASP A 219 -3.02 22.12 -1.54
C ASP A 219 -3.79 22.16 -0.20
N LEU A 220 -3.13 22.67 0.85
CA LEU A 220 -3.73 22.79 2.18
C LEU A 220 -4.90 23.76 2.19
N GLN A 221 -4.78 24.89 1.49
CA GLN A 221 -5.87 25.87 1.39
C GLN A 221 -7.12 25.23 0.76
N ALA A 222 -6.98 24.54 -0.38
CA ALA A 222 -8.11 23.87 -1.03
C ALA A 222 -8.75 22.79 -0.13
N ARG A 223 -7.93 22.03 0.61
CA ARG A 223 -8.40 21.03 1.56
C ARG A 223 -9.17 21.65 2.73
N MET A 224 -8.66 22.73 3.32
CA MET A 224 -9.32 23.42 4.44
C MET A 224 -10.65 24.06 4.04
N GLU A 225 -10.81 24.47 2.79
CA GLU A 225 -12.02 25.10 2.29
C GLU A 225 -13.15 24.09 1.97
N ALA A 226 -12.81 22.85 1.61
CA ALA A 226 -13.78 21.90 1.05
C ALA A 226 -13.96 20.59 1.84
N VAL A 227 -12.93 20.12 2.56
CA VAL A 227 -12.93 18.79 3.19
C VAL A 227 -13.40 18.88 4.65
N PRO A 228 -14.25 17.96 5.14
CA PRO A 228 -14.60 17.89 6.55
C PRO A 228 -13.35 17.86 7.44
N ARG A 229 -13.35 18.64 8.53
CA ARG A 229 -12.17 18.83 9.39
C ARG A 229 -11.58 17.52 9.93
N ASN A 230 -12.41 16.51 10.17
CA ASN A 230 -12.00 15.19 10.67
C ASN A 230 -11.37 14.28 9.59
N ASN A 231 -11.41 14.68 8.31
CA ASN A 231 -10.81 13.98 7.18
C ASN A 231 -9.52 14.66 6.69
N LEU A 232 -8.88 15.46 7.55
CA LEU A 232 -7.57 16.08 7.33
C LEU A 232 -6.58 15.54 8.38
N ILE A 233 -5.63 14.70 7.95
CA ILE A 233 -4.60 14.09 8.80
C ILE A 233 -3.19 14.50 8.34
#